data_AF-A0A518HN43-F1
#
_entry.id   AF-A0A518HN43-F1
#
_cell.length_a   1.000
_cell.length_b   1.000
_cell.length_c   1.000
_cell.angle_alpha   90.00
_cell.angle_beta   90.00
_cell.angle_gamma   90.00
#
_symmetry.space_group_name_H-M   'P 1'
#
loop_
_entity.id
_entity.type
_entity.pdbx_description
1 polymer ?
#
loop_
_entity_poly.entity_id
_entity_poly.type
_entity_poly.pdbx_seq_one_letter_code
_entity_poly.pdbx_strand_id
1 'polypeptide(L)'
;MPLRLQSLPEQTDDWPDWLERQIVGTDLSDLIHELSVFGAAKEAVAPVPASLADVFGPAYEDVLRDGLSQASPDQIQILIERPRLLLVLQEEALVGGSQYWIDRCQAAHEDLEFEFDETGSDAVQPGSATVATGDESTEPNRRTRISRTALVLLSLAAVLFVAVMLFLRPSAQDAEWGFHDDSVFVAGSPDDYFRSLAGAANEWFDERPQTAEELMARLAEFSSGCQRVIDMEHDNLTDLQWQWLVNRCELWKDQIDTLNRRLAADSTRFAQTLSQADQTIERIVEALKDQAESVG
;
A
#
# COMPACT_ATOMS: atom_id res chain seq x y z
N MET A 1 2.13 -7.90 25.15
CA MET A 1 2.39 -8.57 23.86
C MET A 1 3.15 -9.85 24.19
N PRO A 2 2.62 -11.04 23.86
CA PRO A 2 3.36 -12.30 24.03
C PRO A 2 4.57 -12.28 23.10
N LEU A 3 5.70 -12.85 23.54
CA LEU A 3 6.92 -12.95 22.73
C LEU A 3 6.67 -13.97 21.60
N ARG A 4 6.88 -13.59 20.34
CA ARG A 4 6.67 -14.47 19.17
C ARG A 4 7.63 -15.65 19.15
N LEU A 5 8.82 -15.46 19.70
CA LEU A 5 9.79 -16.53 19.92
C LEU A 5 9.26 -17.69 20.78
N GLN A 6 8.24 -17.47 21.62
CA GLN A 6 7.63 -18.56 22.38
C GLN A 6 6.85 -19.54 21.49
N SER A 7 6.48 -19.11 20.29
CA SER A 7 5.81 -19.94 19.29
C SER A 7 6.77 -20.62 18.31
N LEU A 8 8.09 -20.39 18.45
CA LEU A 8 9.09 -21.03 17.60
C LEU A 8 9.02 -22.55 17.80
N PRO A 9 8.78 -23.35 16.74
CA PRO A 9 8.70 -24.79 16.86
C PRO A 9 10.02 -25.40 17.38
N GLU A 10 9.93 -26.41 18.24
CA GLU A 10 11.11 -27.16 18.70
C GLU A 10 11.71 -28.04 17.59
N GLN A 11 10.89 -28.49 16.64
CA GLN A 11 11.31 -29.29 15.51
C GLN A 11 11.69 -28.39 14.33
N THR A 12 12.91 -28.55 13.83
CA THR A 12 13.45 -27.78 12.69
C THR A 12 12.66 -27.98 11.40
N ASP A 13 12.00 -29.12 11.23
CA ASP A 13 11.20 -29.43 10.04
C ASP A 13 9.93 -28.55 9.95
N ASP A 14 9.49 -27.99 11.08
CA ASP A 14 8.32 -27.10 11.15
C ASP A 14 8.70 -25.61 10.96
N TRP A 15 10.00 -25.29 10.92
CA TRP A 15 10.48 -23.90 10.82
C TRP A 15 10.10 -23.20 9.52
N PRO A 16 10.14 -23.84 8.34
CA PRO A 16 9.74 -23.18 7.10
C PRO A 16 8.30 -22.64 7.16
N ASP A 17 7.33 -23.50 7.50
CA ASP A 17 5.93 -23.10 7.59
C ASP A 17 5.70 -22.01 8.63
N TRP A 18 6.34 -22.12 9.79
CA TRP A 18 6.24 -21.10 10.83
C TRP A 18 6.82 -19.76 10.36
N LEU A 19 8.00 -19.74 9.75
CA LEU A 19 8.62 -18.51 9.24
C LEU A 19 7.80 -17.87 8.12
N GLU A 20 7.28 -18.67 7.19
CA GLU A 20 6.43 -18.16 6.11
C GLU A 20 5.20 -17.42 6.65
N ARG A 21 4.56 -17.94 7.71
CA ARG A 21 3.47 -17.24 8.39
C ARG A 21 3.89 -15.91 8.99
N GLN A 22 5.10 -15.82 9.53
CA GLN A 22 5.62 -14.54 10.03
C GLN A 22 5.97 -13.58 8.89
N ILE A 23 6.48 -14.10 7.77
CA ILE A 23 6.83 -13.33 6.56
C ILE A 23 5.60 -12.71 5.92
N VAL A 24 4.49 -13.45 5.79
CA VAL A 24 3.24 -12.89 5.22
C VAL A 24 2.41 -12.09 6.24
N GLY A 25 2.79 -12.13 7.52
CA GLY A 25 2.11 -11.41 8.60
C GLY A 25 2.50 -9.93 8.72
N THR A 26 1.75 -9.18 9.52
CA THR A 26 1.97 -7.72 9.72
C THR A 26 3.08 -7.37 10.69
N ASP A 27 3.59 -8.35 11.42
CA ASP A 27 4.37 -8.12 12.64
C ASP A 27 5.81 -8.66 12.54
N LEU A 28 6.30 -8.86 11.31
CA LEU A 28 7.65 -9.36 11.06
C LEU A 28 8.72 -8.48 11.73
N SER A 29 8.52 -7.17 11.76
CA SER A 29 9.43 -6.22 12.42
C SER A 29 9.63 -6.52 13.90
N ASP A 30 8.57 -6.90 14.62
CA ASP A 30 8.64 -7.24 16.05
C ASP A 30 9.44 -8.55 16.24
N LEU A 31 9.20 -9.55 15.39
CA LEU A 31 9.98 -10.79 15.41
C LEU A 31 11.46 -10.55 15.16
N ILE A 32 11.79 -9.65 14.24
CA ILE A 32 13.19 -9.30 13.93
C ILE A 32 13.85 -8.64 15.13
N HIS A 33 13.14 -7.74 15.83
CA HIS A 33 13.64 -7.16 17.07
C HIS A 33 13.89 -8.22 18.13
N GLU A 34 12.95 -9.15 18.32
CA GLU A 34 13.10 -10.27 19.25
C GLU A 34 14.32 -11.14 18.90
N LEU A 35 14.44 -11.59 17.65
CA LEU A 35 15.55 -12.42 17.16
C LEU A 35 16.91 -11.71 17.27
N SER A 36 16.95 -10.41 16.99
CA SER A 36 18.19 -9.62 17.04
C SER A 36 18.79 -9.57 18.45
N VAL A 37 17.95 -9.59 19.49
CA VAL A 37 18.42 -9.63 20.89
C VAL A 37 19.16 -10.94 21.20
N PHE A 38 18.77 -12.06 20.58
CA PHE A 38 19.42 -13.36 20.78
C PHE A 38 20.60 -13.59 19.82
N GLY A 39 20.55 -13.04 18.61
CA GLY A 39 21.53 -13.26 17.53
C GLY A 39 22.78 -12.38 17.58
N ALA A 40 22.72 -11.19 18.19
CA ALA A 40 23.79 -10.16 18.12
C ALA A 40 25.18 -10.64 18.60
N ALA A 41 25.27 -11.70 19.40
CA ALA A 41 26.55 -12.26 19.85
C ALA A 41 27.24 -13.15 18.79
N LYS A 42 26.51 -13.68 17.81
CA LYS A 42 27.02 -14.59 16.75
C LYS A 42 27.45 -13.86 15.48
N GLU A 43 26.92 -12.66 15.25
CA GLU A 43 27.15 -11.87 14.03
C GLU A 43 28.62 -11.46 13.83
N ALA A 44 29.42 -11.41 14.89
CA ALA A 44 30.80 -10.91 14.86
C ALA A 44 31.88 -11.90 14.36
N VAL A 45 31.57 -13.19 14.13
CA VAL A 45 32.60 -14.25 14.02
C VAL A 45 32.65 -14.96 12.65
N ALA A 46 31.59 -14.95 11.85
CA ALA A 46 31.54 -15.65 10.56
C ALA A 46 31.43 -14.68 9.37
N PRO A 47 31.94 -15.03 8.17
CA PRO A 47 31.66 -14.26 6.96
C PRO A 47 30.15 -14.14 6.76
N VAL A 48 29.69 -12.90 6.64
CA VAL A 48 28.28 -12.54 6.52
C VAL A 48 27.91 -12.63 5.03
N PRO A 49 27.10 -13.60 4.57
CA PRO A 49 26.41 -13.53 3.29
C PRO A 49 25.74 -12.16 3.17
N ALA A 50 26.01 -11.50 2.05
CA ALA A 50 25.57 -10.14 1.82
C ALA A 50 24.11 -10.09 1.32
N SER A 51 23.60 -11.21 0.79
CA SER A 51 22.30 -11.29 0.13
C SER A 51 21.57 -12.63 0.36
N LEU A 52 20.27 -12.67 0.03
CA LEU A 52 19.49 -13.91 0.01
C LEU A 52 20.01 -14.91 -1.04
N ALA A 53 20.49 -14.41 -2.18
CA ALA A 53 21.13 -15.25 -3.19
C ALA A 53 22.38 -15.97 -2.66
N ASP A 54 23.16 -15.32 -1.78
CA ASP A 54 24.31 -15.97 -1.12
C ASP A 54 23.87 -17.06 -0.12
N VAL A 55 22.73 -16.86 0.55
CA VAL A 55 22.19 -17.84 1.52
C VAL A 55 21.60 -19.04 0.80
N PHE A 56 20.71 -18.81 -0.17
CA PHE A 56 19.97 -19.88 -0.83
C PHE A 56 20.72 -20.51 -1.99
N GLY A 57 21.66 -19.78 -2.59
CA GLY A 57 22.42 -20.23 -3.75
C GLY A 57 21.49 -20.66 -4.88
N PRO A 58 21.66 -21.87 -5.44
CA PRO A 58 20.81 -22.37 -6.52
C PRO A 58 19.32 -22.49 -6.16
N ALA A 59 18.97 -22.62 -4.87
CA ALA A 59 17.59 -22.77 -4.43
C ALA A 59 16.83 -21.43 -4.33
N TYR A 60 17.50 -20.29 -4.57
CA TYR A 60 16.91 -18.96 -4.42
C TYR A 60 15.61 -18.79 -5.22
N GLU A 61 15.64 -19.13 -6.51
CA GLU A 61 14.46 -19.04 -7.40
C GLU A 61 13.36 -20.03 -6.99
N ASP A 62 13.72 -21.22 -6.51
CA ASP A 62 12.76 -22.21 -6.03
C ASP A 62 12.11 -21.71 -4.72
N VAL A 63 12.83 -21.01 -3.86
CA VAL A 63 12.28 -20.42 -2.62
C VAL A 63 11.29 -19.29 -2.93
N LEU A 64 11.62 -18.41 -3.88
CA LEU A 64 10.69 -17.35 -4.28
C LEU A 64 9.45 -17.92 -4.99
N ARG A 65 9.57 -19.07 -5.66
CA ARG A 65 8.45 -19.71 -6.37
C ARG A 65 7.59 -20.62 -5.50
N ASP A 66 8.20 -21.43 -4.64
CA ASP A 66 7.58 -22.58 -3.97
C ASP A 66 7.76 -22.54 -2.43
N GLY A 67 8.31 -21.44 -1.90
CA GLY A 67 8.43 -21.19 -0.46
C GLY A 67 9.71 -21.71 0.19
N LEU A 68 9.83 -21.48 1.49
CA LEU A 68 10.94 -21.89 2.34
C LEU A 68 11.05 -23.42 2.48
N SER A 69 10.05 -24.18 2.03
CA SER A 69 10.14 -25.65 1.93
C SER A 69 11.30 -26.13 1.03
N GLN A 70 11.76 -25.28 0.11
CA GLN A 70 12.89 -25.56 -0.79
C GLN A 70 14.25 -25.27 -0.15
N ALA A 71 14.28 -24.57 0.99
CA ALA A 71 15.51 -24.23 1.69
C ALA A 71 15.96 -25.39 2.60
N SER A 72 17.27 -25.56 2.74
CA SER A 72 17.84 -26.50 3.70
C SER A 72 17.70 -26.00 5.14
N PRO A 73 17.74 -26.90 6.14
CA PRO A 73 17.72 -26.49 7.55
C PRO A 73 18.81 -25.47 7.91
N ASP A 74 20.01 -25.61 7.36
CA ASP A 74 21.11 -24.66 7.56
C ASP A 74 20.79 -23.27 7.00
N GLN A 75 20.11 -23.20 5.86
CA GLN A 75 19.69 -21.93 5.24
C GLN A 75 18.63 -21.23 6.08
N ILE A 76 17.65 -21.98 6.59
CA ILE A 76 16.65 -21.46 7.51
C ILE A 76 17.30 -20.98 8.81
N GLN A 77 18.26 -21.73 9.35
CA GLN A 77 19.00 -21.32 10.53
C GLN A 77 19.76 -20.00 10.28
N ILE A 78 20.37 -19.82 9.10
CA ILE A 78 21.02 -18.56 8.74
C ILE A 78 20.04 -17.39 8.76
N LEU A 79 18.81 -17.56 8.27
CA LEU A 79 17.79 -16.50 8.32
C LEU A 79 17.40 -16.13 9.75
N ILE A 80 17.25 -17.12 10.64
CA ILE A 80 16.94 -16.89 12.05
C ILE A 80 18.11 -16.19 12.77
N GLU A 81 19.34 -16.58 12.44
CA GLU A 81 20.56 -15.95 12.98
C GLU A 81 20.80 -14.55 12.39
N ARG A 82 20.21 -14.25 11.23
CA ARG A 82 20.32 -12.95 10.53
C ARG A 82 18.93 -12.40 10.19
N PRO A 83 18.17 -11.98 11.20
CA PRO A 83 16.74 -11.68 11.04
C PRO A 83 16.47 -10.52 10.07
N ARG A 84 17.45 -9.64 9.80
CA ARG A 84 17.30 -8.59 8.76
C ARG A 84 17.05 -9.16 7.36
N LEU A 85 17.57 -10.34 7.06
CA LEU A 85 17.33 -11.01 5.77
C LEU A 85 15.86 -11.43 5.61
N LEU A 86 15.11 -11.60 6.70
CA LEU A 86 13.68 -11.90 6.63
C LEU A 86 12.88 -10.73 6.03
N LEU A 87 13.29 -9.48 6.27
CA LEU A 87 12.65 -8.30 5.64
C LEU A 87 12.91 -8.27 4.14
N VAL A 88 14.14 -8.55 3.72
CA VAL A 88 14.49 -8.63 2.30
C VAL A 88 13.68 -9.75 1.65
N LEU A 89 13.53 -10.89 2.33
CA LEU A 89 12.76 -12.03 1.81
C LEU A 89 11.28 -11.70 1.73
N GLN A 90 10.72 -11.00 2.73
CA GLN A 90 9.33 -10.52 2.69
C GLN A 90 9.13 -9.59 1.50
N GLU A 91 10.03 -8.63 1.29
CA GLU A 91 9.94 -7.72 0.16
C GLU A 91 9.98 -8.47 -1.18
N GLU A 92 10.95 -9.34 -1.39
CA GLU A 92 11.09 -10.09 -2.64
C GLU A 92 9.94 -11.07 -2.86
N ALA A 93 9.49 -11.77 -1.82
CA ALA A 93 8.39 -12.72 -1.89
C ALA A 93 7.02 -12.05 -2.10
N LEU A 94 6.81 -10.84 -1.58
CA LEU A 94 5.54 -10.11 -1.73
C LEU A 94 5.50 -9.23 -2.98
N VAL A 95 6.65 -8.70 -3.43
CA VAL A 95 6.74 -7.86 -4.64
C VAL A 95 6.88 -8.72 -5.89
N GLY A 96 7.74 -9.75 -5.86
CA GLY A 96 7.93 -10.69 -6.98
C GLY A 96 6.97 -11.88 -6.95
N GLY A 97 5.92 -11.82 -6.13
CA GLY A 97 5.20 -12.97 -5.61
C GLY A 97 4.72 -13.96 -6.65
N SER A 98 5.24 -15.17 -6.55
CA SER A 98 4.66 -16.36 -7.17
C SER A 98 3.26 -16.64 -6.60
N GLN A 99 2.49 -17.49 -7.29
CA GLN A 99 1.17 -17.90 -6.83
C GLN A 99 1.20 -18.46 -5.40
N TYR A 100 2.30 -19.12 -5.01
CA TYR A 100 2.50 -19.65 -3.68
C TYR A 100 2.39 -18.60 -2.58
N TRP A 101 3.11 -17.48 -2.70
CA TRP A 101 3.12 -16.43 -1.68
C TRP A 101 1.80 -15.65 -1.63
N ILE A 102 1.15 -15.49 -2.78
CA ILE A 102 -0.20 -14.90 -2.87
C ILE A 102 -1.20 -15.77 -2.09
N ASP A 103 -1.22 -17.08 -2.34
CA ASP A 103 -2.10 -18.02 -1.65
C ASP A 103 -1.83 -18.02 -0.13
N ARG A 104 -0.56 -17.93 0.27
CA ARG A 104 -0.17 -17.83 1.68
C ARG A 104 -0.65 -16.53 2.35
N CYS A 105 -0.54 -15.39 1.67
CA CYS A 105 -1.09 -14.13 2.17
C CYS A 105 -2.61 -14.20 2.35
N GLN A 106 -3.32 -14.80 1.39
CA GLN A 106 -4.77 -14.95 1.49
C GLN A 106 -5.16 -15.85 2.67
N ALA A 107 -4.49 -17.01 2.83
CA ALA A 107 -4.74 -17.90 3.95
C ALA A 107 -4.49 -17.22 5.31
N ALA A 108 -3.43 -16.42 5.42
CA ALA A 108 -3.16 -15.65 6.63
C ALA A 108 -4.23 -14.58 6.93
N HIS A 109 -4.91 -14.07 5.91
CA HIS A 109 -6.00 -13.11 6.08
C HIS A 109 -7.31 -13.80 6.53
N GLU A 110 -7.61 -14.97 5.97
CA GLU A 110 -8.80 -15.76 6.36
C GLU A 110 -8.75 -16.21 7.83
N ASP A 111 -7.56 -16.54 8.35
CA ASP A 111 -7.36 -16.87 9.77
C ASP A 111 -7.67 -15.67 10.70
N LEU A 112 -7.42 -14.44 10.25
CA LEU A 112 -7.71 -13.22 11.03
C LEU A 112 -9.20 -12.85 11.02
N GLU A 113 -9.94 -13.17 9.96
CA GLU A 113 -11.39 -12.92 9.90
C GLU A 113 -12.17 -13.87 10.82
N PHE A 114 -11.71 -15.12 10.98
CA PHE A 114 -12.35 -16.10 11.87
C PHE A 114 -12.21 -15.75 13.35
N GLU A 115 -11.12 -15.10 13.76
CA GLU A 115 -10.90 -14.72 15.16
C GLU A 115 -11.82 -13.55 15.61
N PHE A 116 -12.37 -12.79 14.68
CA PHE A 116 -13.27 -11.66 14.97
C PHE A 116 -14.74 -12.05 15.19
N ASP A 117 -15.18 -13.22 14.75
CA ASP A 117 -16.61 -13.61 14.83
C ASP A 117 -16.98 -14.31 16.16
N GLU A 118 -15.99 -14.75 16.95
CA GLU A 118 -16.24 -15.50 18.21
C GLU A 118 -16.44 -14.61 19.45
N THR A 119 -16.26 -13.27 19.36
CA THR A 119 -16.24 -12.39 20.55
C THR A 119 -17.28 -11.26 20.54
N GLY A 120 -18.36 -11.34 19.74
CA GLY A 120 -19.23 -10.16 19.61
C GLY A 120 -20.64 -10.39 19.07
N SER A 121 -21.42 -11.32 19.62
CA SER A 121 -22.87 -11.32 19.39
C SER A 121 -23.68 -11.77 20.59
N ASP A 122 -23.53 -11.05 21.71
CA ASP A 122 -24.60 -11.01 22.71
C ASP A 122 -25.60 -9.92 22.32
N ALA A 123 -26.79 -10.40 21.97
CA ALA A 123 -27.89 -9.66 21.38
C ALA A 123 -28.33 -8.46 22.24
N VAL A 124 -28.14 -7.25 21.71
CA VAL A 124 -28.88 -6.06 22.15
C VAL A 124 -30.22 -6.03 21.42
N GLN A 125 -31.26 -6.48 22.11
CA GLN A 125 -32.65 -6.26 21.76
C GLN A 125 -32.98 -4.74 21.77
N PRO A 126 -33.49 -4.15 20.68
CA PRO A 126 -34.08 -2.82 20.76
C PRO A 126 -35.47 -2.93 21.41
N GLY A 127 -35.56 -2.41 22.63
CA GLY A 127 -36.79 -2.30 23.41
C GLY A 127 -37.86 -1.50 22.66
N SER A 128 -39.02 -2.12 22.50
CA SER A 128 -40.25 -1.45 22.10
C SER A 128 -40.84 -0.70 23.30
N ALA A 129 -40.79 0.62 23.25
CA ALA A 129 -41.76 1.47 23.93
C ALA A 129 -41.83 2.80 23.20
N THR A 130 -43.02 3.20 22.74
CA THR A 130 -43.56 4.55 22.94
C THR A 130 -44.97 4.67 22.33
N VAL A 131 -45.94 4.76 23.25
CA VAL A 131 -47.04 5.74 23.33
C VAL A 131 -48.17 5.66 22.29
N ALA A 132 -49.35 5.34 22.84
CA ALA A 132 -50.64 5.72 22.32
C ALA A 132 -50.87 7.23 22.44
N THR A 133 -51.28 7.87 21.36
CA THR A 133 -52.00 9.15 21.38
C THR A 133 -53.17 9.05 20.42
N GLY A 134 -54.36 9.33 20.96
CA GLY A 134 -55.61 9.36 20.22
C GLY A 134 -55.91 10.70 19.56
N ASP A 135 -57.03 10.67 18.85
CA ASP A 135 -57.90 11.72 18.31
C ASP A 135 -57.40 12.67 17.20
N GLU A 136 -57.86 12.32 15.99
CA GLU A 136 -58.94 13.02 15.28
C GLU A 136 -58.87 14.56 15.21
N SER A 137 -58.55 15.07 14.01
CA SER A 137 -59.15 16.30 13.46
C SER A 137 -58.96 16.39 11.94
N THR A 138 -60.05 16.77 11.29
CA THR A 138 -60.37 16.64 9.88
C THR A 138 -60.15 17.97 9.12
N GLU A 139 -59.50 17.90 7.96
CA GLU A 139 -59.56 18.82 6.78
C GLU A 139 -59.03 20.30 6.90
N PRO A 140 -58.78 21.03 5.77
CA PRO A 140 -59.02 20.70 4.36
C PRO A 140 -57.82 20.84 3.40
N ASN A 141 -57.97 20.10 2.30
CA ASN A 141 -57.18 20.01 1.08
C ASN A 141 -57.18 21.31 0.25
N ARG A 142 -56.03 21.98 0.13
CA ARG A 142 -55.79 23.06 -0.86
C ARG A 142 -54.77 22.59 -1.91
N ARG A 143 -55.25 21.86 -2.91
CA ARG A 143 -54.52 21.51 -4.13
C ARG A 143 -54.22 22.77 -4.95
N THR A 144 -53.00 23.28 -4.88
CA THR A 144 -52.44 24.17 -5.90
C THR A 144 -52.00 23.31 -7.09
N ARG A 145 -52.70 23.47 -8.23
CA ARG A 145 -52.31 22.87 -9.51
C ARG A 145 -51.06 23.57 -10.03
N ILE A 146 -49.88 23.05 -9.70
CA ILE A 146 -48.64 23.39 -10.38
C ILE A 146 -48.64 22.63 -11.72
N SER A 147 -48.53 23.39 -12.81
CA SER A 147 -48.54 22.91 -14.19
C SER A 147 -47.41 21.90 -14.43
N ARG A 148 -47.78 20.72 -14.96
CA ARG A 148 -46.86 19.62 -15.34
C ARG A 148 -45.82 19.99 -16.40
N THR A 149 -45.91 21.16 -17.04
CA THR A 149 -44.94 21.62 -18.04
C THR A 149 -43.69 22.28 -17.46
N ALA A 150 -43.70 22.72 -16.20
CA ALA A 150 -42.53 23.36 -15.58
C ALA A 150 -41.49 22.36 -15.03
N LEU A 151 -41.87 21.10 -14.85
CA LEU A 151 -41.01 20.08 -14.20
C LEU A 151 -40.09 19.35 -15.21
N VAL A 152 -40.41 19.38 -16.50
CA VAL A 152 -39.59 18.71 -17.54
C VAL A 152 -38.35 19.53 -17.91
N LEU A 153 -38.44 20.87 -17.94
CA LEU A 153 -37.31 21.75 -18.33
C LEU A 153 -36.20 21.85 -17.27
N LEU A 154 -36.52 21.72 -15.98
CA LEU A 154 -35.53 21.73 -14.89
C LEU A 154 -34.67 20.45 -14.85
N SER A 155 -35.25 19.31 -15.24
CA SER A 155 -34.52 18.02 -15.26
C SER A 155 -33.41 17.98 -16.32
N LEU A 156 -33.65 18.56 -17.51
CA LEU A 156 -32.66 18.57 -18.58
C LEU A 156 -31.46 19.46 -18.24
N ALA A 157 -31.71 20.64 -17.64
CA ALA A 157 -30.65 21.56 -17.24
C ALA A 157 -29.77 21.00 -16.12
N ALA A 158 -30.34 20.29 -15.15
CA ALA A 158 -29.56 19.65 -14.08
C ALA A 158 -28.66 18.52 -14.60
N VAL A 159 -29.16 17.68 -15.51
CA VAL A 159 -28.35 16.61 -16.14
C VAL A 159 -27.22 17.20 -16.99
N LEU A 160 -27.50 18.26 -17.75
CA LEU A 160 -26.49 18.94 -18.56
C LEU A 160 -25.45 19.64 -17.68
N PHE A 161 -25.86 20.26 -16.58
CA PHE A 161 -24.95 20.89 -15.63
C PHE A 161 -24.06 19.86 -14.92
N VAL A 162 -24.60 18.71 -14.50
CA VAL A 162 -23.82 17.60 -13.91
C VAL A 162 -22.87 16.99 -14.95
N ALA A 163 -23.32 16.78 -16.19
CA ALA A 163 -22.47 16.27 -17.26
C ALA A 163 -21.32 17.23 -17.58
N VAL A 164 -21.59 18.54 -17.65
CA VAL A 164 -20.58 19.59 -17.86
C VAL A 164 -19.62 19.66 -16.67
N MET A 165 -20.11 19.63 -15.43
CA MET A 165 -19.25 19.58 -14.23
C MET A 165 -18.36 18.34 -14.17
N LEU A 166 -18.86 17.17 -14.58
CA LEU A 166 -18.05 15.96 -14.67
C LEU A 166 -17.03 16.00 -15.82
N PHE A 167 -17.34 16.69 -16.92
CA PHE A 167 -16.44 16.85 -18.08
C PHE A 167 -15.38 17.94 -17.89
N LEU A 168 -15.61 18.91 -17.00
CA LEU A 168 -14.66 20.00 -16.70
C LEU A 168 -13.71 19.70 -15.54
N ARG A 169 -13.78 18.51 -14.91
CA ARG A 169 -12.75 18.12 -13.95
C ARG A 169 -11.43 17.89 -14.69
N PRO A 170 -10.35 18.63 -14.39
CA PRO A 170 -9.04 18.36 -14.96
C PRO A 170 -8.68 16.90 -14.71
N SER A 171 -8.20 16.22 -15.74
CA SER A 171 -7.85 14.82 -15.60
C SER A 171 -6.51 14.71 -14.88
N ALA A 172 -6.29 13.60 -14.16
CA ALA A 172 -5.00 13.35 -13.51
C ALA A 172 -3.82 13.28 -14.51
N GLN A 173 -4.08 13.24 -15.81
CA GLN A 173 -3.08 13.23 -16.88
C GLN A 173 -2.61 14.63 -17.28
N ASP A 174 -3.34 15.69 -16.88
CA ASP A 174 -3.04 17.08 -17.21
C ASP A 174 -2.23 17.80 -16.10
N ALA A 175 -1.74 17.06 -15.10
CA ALA A 175 -0.94 17.61 -14.02
C ALA A 175 0.40 18.16 -14.55
N GLU A 176 0.81 19.34 -14.09
CA GLU A 176 2.08 20.00 -14.47
C GLU A 176 3.14 19.91 -13.35
N TRP A 177 3.08 18.89 -12.50
CA TRP A 177 3.96 18.75 -11.34
C TRP A 177 4.39 17.29 -11.15
N GLY A 178 5.40 17.07 -10.32
CA GLY A 178 5.89 15.74 -9.98
C GLY A 178 6.35 14.97 -11.21
N PHE A 179 6.01 13.68 -11.28
CA PHE A 179 6.44 12.83 -12.40
C PHE A 179 5.72 13.14 -13.72
N HIS A 180 4.82 14.13 -13.76
CA HIS A 180 4.27 14.62 -15.01
C HIS A 180 5.09 15.73 -15.65
N ASP A 181 6.06 16.30 -14.94
CA ASP A 181 7.00 17.21 -15.56
C ASP A 181 7.97 16.45 -16.49
N ASP A 182 7.90 16.75 -17.79
CA ASP A 182 8.78 16.21 -18.82
C ASP A 182 10.26 16.46 -18.52
N SER A 183 10.58 17.53 -17.77
CA SER A 183 11.95 17.90 -17.41
C SER A 183 12.63 16.84 -16.54
N VAL A 184 11.85 16.04 -15.81
CA VAL A 184 12.33 14.97 -14.92
C VAL A 184 12.91 13.80 -15.73
N PHE A 185 12.50 13.65 -17.00
CA PHE A 185 12.93 12.56 -17.88
C PHE A 185 14.10 12.93 -18.79
N VAL A 186 14.72 14.10 -18.59
CA VAL A 186 15.85 14.55 -19.42
C VAL A 186 17.08 13.68 -19.14
N ALA A 187 17.72 13.22 -20.21
CA ALA A 187 18.90 12.36 -20.15
C ALA A 187 20.07 13.02 -19.38
N GLY A 188 20.60 12.30 -18.40
CA GLY A 188 21.72 12.69 -17.53
C GLY A 188 22.44 11.45 -16.98
N SER A 189 23.29 11.61 -15.97
CA SER A 189 23.83 10.45 -15.24
C SER A 189 22.73 9.79 -14.40
N PRO A 190 22.86 8.49 -14.04
CA PRO A 190 21.87 7.80 -13.22
C PRO A 190 21.58 8.50 -11.88
N ASP A 191 22.60 9.05 -11.22
CA ASP A 191 22.43 9.74 -9.94
C ASP A 191 21.67 11.06 -10.08
N ASP A 192 21.96 11.86 -11.10
CA ASP A 192 21.21 13.08 -11.40
C ASP A 192 19.75 12.77 -11.75
N TYR A 193 19.50 11.66 -12.44
CA TYR A 193 18.16 11.22 -12.77
C TYR A 193 17.33 10.86 -11.52
N PHE A 194 17.87 10.04 -10.62
CA PHE A 194 17.18 9.71 -9.37
C PHE A 194 17.00 10.93 -8.46
N ARG A 195 17.95 11.88 -8.43
CA ARG A 195 17.76 13.16 -7.72
C ARG A 195 16.65 14.00 -8.33
N SER A 196 16.54 14.01 -9.66
CA SER A 196 15.45 14.70 -10.36
C SER A 196 14.09 14.10 -10.01
N LEU A 197 13.97 12.77 -10.02
CA LEU A 197 12.76 12.08 -9.55
C LEU A 197 12.45 12.40 -8.08
N ALA A 198 13.45 12.39 -7.20
CA ALA A 198 13.25 12.73 -5.80
C ALA A 198 12.77 14.18 -5.63
N GLY A 199 13.31 15.12 -6.40
CA GLY A 199 12.87 16.51 -6.45
C GLY A 199 11.41 16.62 -6.88
N ALA A 200 11.05 15.95 -7.98
CA ALA A 200 9.70 15.91 -8.50
C ALA A 200 8.70 15.34 -7.48
N ALA A 201 9.02 14.21 -6.84
CA ALA A 201 8.18 13.63 -5.80
C ALA A 201 8.00 14.60 -4.61
N ASN A 202 9.03 15.37 -4.27
CA ASN A 202 9.00 16.34 -3.18
C ASN A 202 8.09 17.54 -3.45
N GLU A 203 7.74 17.84 -4.70
CA GLU A 203 6.75 18.87 -5.07
C GLU A 203 5.34 18.58 -4.52
N TRP A 204 5.09 17.35 -4.05
CA TRP A 204 3.91 17.02 -3.25
C TRP A 204 3.69 18.03 -2.10
N PHE A 205 4.76 18.50 -1.48
CA PHE A 205 4.70 19.37 -0.30
C PHE A 205 4.54 20.86 -0.64
N ASP A 206 4.63 21.25 -1.91
CA ASP A 206 4.56 22.65 -2.33
C ASP A 206 3.12 23.19 -2.26
N GLU A 207 2.13 22.34 -2.57
CA GLU A 207 0.72 22.68 -2.47
C GLU A 207 -0.05 21.64 -1.65
N ARG A 208 -0.45 22.04 -0.44
CA ARG A 208 -1.13 21.15 0.49
C ARG A 208 -2.64 21.13 0.24
N PRO A 209 -3.24 19.97 -0.07
CA PRO A 209 -4.69 19.88 -0.22
C PRO A 209 -5.40 20.23 1.09
N GLN A 210 -6.48 20.98 1.00
CA GLN A 210 -7.29 21.46 2.13
C GLN A 210 -8.60 20.68 2.29
N THR A 211 -8.98 19.93 1.25
CA THR A 211 -10.22 19.15 1.22
C THR A 211 -9.97 17.70 0.80
N ALA A 212 -10.91 16.81 1.15
CA ALA A 212 -10.85 15.41 0.71
C ALA A 212 -10.85 15.28 -0.82
N GLU A 213 -11.60 16.13 -1.53
CA GLU A 213 -11.65 16.13 -2.99
C GLU A 213 -10.30 16.53 -3.60
N GLU A 214 -9.68 17.60 -3.11
CA GLU A 214 -8.34 18.02 -3.53
C GLU A 214 -7.30 16.93 -3.25
N LEU A 215 -7.35 16.28 -2.08
CA LEU A 215 -6.42 15.20 -1.75
C LEU A 215 -6.62 13.99 -2.66
N MET A 216 -7.86 13.58 -2.95
CA MET A 216 -8.12 12.47 -3.89
C MET A 216 -7.59 12.79 -5.30
N ALA A 217 -7.76 14.03 -5.76
CA ALA A 217 -7.20 14.47 -7.04
C ALA A 217 -5.67 14.40 -7.03
N ARG A 218 -5.03 14.96 -6.00
CA ARG A 218 -3.56 14.95 -5.86
C ARG A 218 -2.98 13.54 -5.77
N LEU A 219 -3.64 12.62 -5.06
CA LEU A 219 -3.24 11.20 -4.99
C LEU A 219 -3.37 10.52 -6.37
N ALA A 220 -4.46 10.80 -7.11
CA ALA A 220 -4.65 10.27 -8.45
C ALA A 220 -3.59 10.78 -9.44
N GLU A 221 -3.23 12.07 -9.34
CA GLU A 221 -2.11 12.67 -10.09
C GLU A 221 -0.81 11.95 -9.75
N PHE A 222 -0.42 11.83 -8.48
CA PHE A 222 0.82 11.12 -8.12
C PHE A 222 0.86 9.67 -8.62
N SER A 223 -0.25 8.93 -8.49
CA SER A 223 -0.41 7.56 -9.00
C SER A 223 -0.28 7.47 -10.54
N SER A 224 -0.84 8.44 -11.26
CA SER A 224 -0.66 8.55 -12.71
C SER A 224 0.77 8.89 -13.08
N GLY A 225 1.47 9.68 -12.26
CA GLY A 225 2.88 10.01 -12.44
C GLY A 225 3.77 8.77 -12.31
N CYS A 226 3.51 7.93 -11.31
CA CYS A 226 4.19 6.63 -11.17
C CYS A 226 3.95 5.73 -12.38
N GLN A 227 2.72 5.69 -12.91
CA GLN A 227 2.42 4.93 -14.13
C GLN A 227 3.23 5.44 -15.32
N ARG A 228 3.38 6.76 -15.45
CA ARG A 228 4.19 7.36 -16.51
C ARG A 228 5.66 6.96 -16.40
N VAL A 229 6.22 6.89 -15.18
CA VAL A 229 7.56 6.35 -14.96
C VAL A 229 7.62 4.90 -15.44
N ILE A 230 6.68 4.04 -15.03
CA ILE A 230 6.64 2.62 -15.42
C ILE A 230 6.59 2.43 -16.95
N ASP A 231 5.80 3.23 -17.65
CA ASP A 231 5.55 3.08 -19.09
C ASP A 231 6.68 3.66 -19.97
N MET A 232 7.60 4.45 -19.40
CA MET A 232 8.61 5.16 -20.17
C MET A 232 9.88 4.32 -20.38
N GLU A 233 10.60 4.61 -21.47
CA GLU A 233 11.94 4.07 -21.70
C GLU A 233 12.98 4.91 -20.95
N HIS A 234 13.93 4.24 -20.28
CA HIS A 234 14.91 4.87 -19.39
C HIS A 234 16.33 4.63 -19.89
N ASP A 235 16.69 5.24 -21.02
CA ASP A 235 17.99 5.05 -21.70
C ASP A 235 19.23 5.34 -20.83
N ASN A 236 19.05 6.12 -19.77
CA ASN A 236 20.09 6.55 -18.85
C ASN A 236 20.27 5.62 -17.65
N LEU A 237 19.47 4.55 -17.53
CA LEU A 237 19.56 3.55 -16.47
C LEU A 237 20.07 2.20 -17.00
N THR A 238 20.77 1.45 -16.15
CA THR A 238 21.04 0.03 -16.40
C THR A 238 19.78 -0.80 -16.16
N ASP A 239 19.72 -2.02 -16.72
CA ASP A 239 18.58 -2.94 -16.54
C ASP A 239 18.22 -3.15 -15.05
N LEU A 240 19.22 -3.28 -14.17
CA LEU A 240 19.01 -3.47 -12.73
C LEU A 240 18.40 -2.23 -12.06
N GLN A 241 18.88 -1.03 -12.42
CA GLN A 241 18.38 0.22 -11.89
C GLN A 241 16.96 0.52 -12.40
N TRP A 242 16.71 0.21 -13.67
CA TRP A 242 15.39 0.33 -14.28
C TRP A 242 14.38 -0.60 -13.61
N GLN A 243 14.71 -1.89 -13.45
CA GLN A 243 13.85 -2.86 -12.76
C GLN A 243 13.56 -2.43 -11.32
N TRP A 244 14.58 -1.95 -10.59
CA TRP A 244 14.38 -1.41 -9.26
C TRP A 244 13.38 -0.24 -9.27
N LEU A 245 13.52 0.72 -10.19
CA LEU A 245 12.65 1.89 -10.28
C LEU A 245 11.21 1.52 -10.61
N VAL A 246 11.02 0.63 -11.60
CA VAL A 246 9.69 0.15 -12.02
C VAL A 246 9.00 -0.57 -10.86
N ASN A 247 9.65 -1.56 -10.25
CA ASN A 247 9.07 -2.31 -9.13
C ASN A 247 8.70 -1.39 -7.95
N ARG A 248 9.54 -0.37 -7.67
CA ARG A 248 9.24 0.63 -6.64
C ARG A 248 8.05 1.50 -7.00
N CYS A 249 7.97 1.98 -8.24
CA CYS A 249 6.84 2.79 -8.70
C CYS A 249 5.52 2.01 -8.68
N GLU A 250 5.52 0.72 -9.04
CA GLU A 250 4.34 -0.14 -8.92
C GLU A 250 3.86 -0.23 -7.46
N LEU A 251 4.77 -0.51 -6.53
CA LEU A 251 4.46 -0.59 -5.10
C LEU A 251 3.91 0.74 -4.56
N TRP A 252 4.57 1.86 -4.89
CA TRP A 252 4.15 3.19 -4.43
C TRP A 252 2.80 3.59 -5.01
N LYS A 253 2.57 3.29 -6.29
CA LYS A 253 1.29 3.49 -6.96
C LYS A 253 0.16 2.76 -6.23
N ASP A 254 0.35 1.49 -5.89
CA ASP A 254 -0.64 0.68 -5.18
C ASP A 254 -0.96 1.21 -3.78
N GLN A 255 0.06 1.69 -3.05
CA GLN A 255 -0.10 2.33 -1.75
C GLN A 255 -0.94 3.62 -1.86
N ILE A 256 -0.61 4.47 -2.83
CA ILE A 256 -1.32 5.73 -3.09
C ILE A 256 -2.77 5.48 -3.54
N ASP A 257 -3.00 4.52 -4.43
CA ASP A 257 -4.33 4.13 -4.89
C ASP A 257 -5.18 3.57 -3.75
N THR A 258 -4.58 2.86 -2.81
CA THR A 258 -5.25 2.37 -1.60
C THR A 258 -5.68 3.51 -0.68
N LEU A 259 -4.82 4.52 -0.46
CA LEU A 259 -5.18 5.73 0.28
C LEU A 259 -6.32 6.48 -0.41
N ASN A 260 -6.27 6.59 -1.74
CA ASN A 260 -7.29 7.27 -2.53
C ASN A 260 -8.66 6.57 -2.41
N ARG A 261 -8.70 5.23 -2.59
CA ARG A 261 -9.93 4.43 -2.40
C ARG A 261 -10.49 4.55 -0.99
N ARG A 262 -9.63 4.54 0.04
CA ARG A 262 -10.05 4.68 1.44
C ARG A 262 -10.70 6.05 1.69
N LEU A 263 -10.11 7.11 1.16
CA LEU A 263 -10.66 8.46 1.30
C LEU A 263 -11.96 8.65 0.51
N ALA A 264 -12.06 8.05 -0.67
CA ALA A 264 -13.29 8.05 -1.47
C ALA A 264 -14.45 7.33 -0.75
N ALA A 265 -14.15 6.26 0.00
CA ALA A 265 -15.15 5.54 0.80
C ALA A 265 -15.58 6.30 2.05
N ASP A 266 -14.69 7.07 2.68
CA ASP A 266 -14.95 7.81 3.90
C ASP A 266 -14.16 9.13 3.94
N SER A 267 -14.81 10.21 3.50
CA SER A 267 -14.22 11.55 3.45
C SER A 267 -13.90 12.13 4.84
N THR A 268 -14.44 11.57 5.93
CA THR A 268 -14.15 12.04 7.29
C THR A 268 -12.71 11.72 7.72
N ARG A 269 -12.04 10.80 7.01
CA ARG A 269 -10.64 10.40 7.23
C ARG A 269 -9.62 11.33 6.57
N PHE A 270 -10.04 12.49 6.07
CA PHE A 270 -9.16 13.44 5.36
C PHE A 270 -7.84 13.68 6.10
N ALA A 271 -7.87 14.12 7.36
CA ALA A 271 -6.65 14.45 8.11
C ALA A 271 -5.73 13.24 8.31
N GLN A 272 -6.29 12.06 8.57
CA GLN A 272 -5.53 10.83 8.72
C GLN A 272 -4.90 10.40 7.39
N THR A 273 -5.65 10.46 6.31
CA THR A 273 -5.19 10.05 4.97
C THR A 273 -4.12 11.00 4.46
N LEU A 274 -4.26 12.31 4.70
CA LEU A 274 -3.24 13.30 4.35
C LEU A 274 -1.92 13.00 5.07
N SER A 275 -1.96 12.73 6.37
CA SER A 275 -0.76 12.37 7.14
C SER A 275 -0.10 11.07 6.65
N GLN A 276 -0.91 10.06 6.27
CA GLN A 276 -0.40 8.81 5.69
C GLN A 276 0.21 9.02 4.30
N ALA A 277 -0.40 9.88 3.49
CA ALA A 277 0.14 10.27 2.18
C ALA A 277 1.48 11.00 2.35
N ASP A 278 1.53 12.03 3.21
CA ASP A 278 2.75 12.78 3.53
C ASP A 278 3.91 11.83 3.92
N GLN A 279 3.68 10.91 4.85
CA GLN A 279 4.70 9.91 5.27
C GLN A 279 5.08 8.93 4.16
N THR A 280 4.17 8.63 3.24
CA THR A 280 4.48 7.76 2.10
C THR A 280 5.35 8.50 1.10
N ILE A 281 5.02 9.75 0.78
CA ILE A 281 5.83 10.57 -0.12
C ILE A 281 7.23 10.85 0.47
N GLU A 282 7.35 11.14 1.76
CA GLU A 282 8.65 11.28 2.43
C GLU A 282 9.54 10.04 2.21
N ARG A 283 8.98 8.84 2.38
CA ARG A 283 9.71 7.58 2.16
C ARG A 283 10.10 7.36 0.69
N ILE A 284 9.24 7.77 -0.25
CA ILE A 284 9.53 7.71 -1.69
C ILE A 284 10.71 8.63 -2.02
N VAL A 285 10.66 9.88 -1.56
CA VAL A 285 11.72 10.87 -1.76
C VAL A 285 13.04 10.36 -1.20
N GLU A 286 13.03 9.79 0.00
CA GLU A 286 14.25 9.25 0.61
C GLU A 286 14.80 8.05 -0.15
N ALA A 287 13.95 7.08 -0.53
CA ALA A 287 14.38 5.91 -1.30
C ALA A 287 15.01 6.30 -2.66
N LEU A 288 14.48 7.34 -3.32
CA LEU A 288 15.06 7.86 -4.56
C LEU A 288 16.41 8.55 -4.33
N LYS A 289 16.57 9.29 -3.22
CA LYS A 289 17.86 9.89 -2.85
C LYS A 289 18.92 8.84 -2.50
N ASP A 290 18.55 7.85 -1.68
CA ASP A 290 19.43 6.73 -1.33
C ASP A 290 19.89 5.99 -2.60
N GLN A 291 18.97 5.76 -3.53
CA GLN A 291 19.31 5.15 -4.80
C GLN A 291 20.27 6.02 -5.61
N ALA A 292 20.06 7.34 -5.66
CA ALA A 292 20.98 8.27 -6.31
C ALA A 292 22.40 8.22 -5.72
N GLU A 293 22.52 8.10 -4.40
CA GLU A 293 23.81 7.96 -3.72
C GLU A 293 24.48 6.61 -4.00
N SER A 294 23.71 5.55 -4.20
CA SER A 294 24.24 4.22 -4.48
C SER A 294 24.82 4.07 -5.90
N VAL A 295 24.36 4.89 -6.84
CA VAL A 295 24.73 4.80 -8.26
C VAL A 295 25.70 5.89 -8.74
N GLY A 296 25.94 6.93 -7.93
CA GLY A 296 26.88 8.03 -8.19
C GLY A 296 28.26 7.78 -7.61
#